data_AF-A0A3M4WDU0-F1
#
_entry.id   AF-A0A3M4WDU0-F1
#
_cell.length_a   1.000
_cell.length_b   1.000
_cell.length_c   1.000
_cell.angle_alpha   90.00
_cell.angle_beta   90.00
_cell.angle_gamma   90.00
#
_symmetry.space_group_name_H-M   'P 1'
#
loop_
_entity.id
_entity.type
_entity.pdbx_description
1 polymer ?
#
loop_
_entity_poly.entity_id
_entity_poly.type
_entity_poly.pdbx_seq_one_letter_code
_entity_poly.pdbx_strand_id
1 'polypeptide(L)' 'MSDKANDDNRANQLNENNDAYWQSRGYDERPDDWEDRSDEDN' A
#
# COMPACT_ATOMS: atom_id res chain seq x y z
N MET A 1 6.36 16.27 -19.06
CA MET A 1 6.65 16.26 -17.61
C MET A 1 6.32 14.87 -17.15
N SER A 2 7.35 14.14 -16.74
CA SER A 2 7.34 12.69 -16.64
C SER A 2 6.32 12.20 -15.62
N ASP A 3 5.61 11.14 -16.01
CA ASP A 3 4.56 10.39 -15.33
C ASP A 3 4.94 9.81 -13.95
N LYS A 4 6.06 10.26 -13.36
CA LYS A 4 6.51 9.92 -12.01
C LYS A 4 5.41 10.10 -10.98
N ALA A 5 4.64 11.19 -11.06
CA ALA A 5 3.54 11.39 -10.13
C ALA A 5 2.43 10.33 -10.26
N ASN A 6 2.19 9.79 -11.46
CA ASN A 6 1.22 8.72 -11.65
C ASN A 6 1.79 7.37 -11.19
N ASP A 7 3.04 7.08 -11.54
CA ASP A 7 3.75 5.87 -11.12
C ASP A 7 3.94 5.83 -9.59
N ASP A 8 4.24 6.97 -8.95
CA ASP A 8 4.38 7.09 -7.49
C ASP A 8 3.03 6.83 -6.80
N ASN A 9 1.93 7.38 -7.34
CA ASN A 9 0.59 7.09 -6.83
C ASN A 9 0.21 5.61 -7.02
N ARG A 10 0.59 5.02 -8.15
CA ARG A 10 0.33 3.60 -8.44
C ARG A 10 1.18 2.67 -7.57
N ALA A 11 2.43 3.04 -7.30
CA ALA A 11 3.33 2.33 -6.40
C ALA A 11 2.80 2.39 -4.96
N ASN A 12 2.30 3.55 -4.53
CA ASN A 12 1.70 3.72 -3.21
C ASN A 12 0.44 2.86 -3.04
N GLN A 13 -0.41 2.73 -4.06
CA GLN A 13 -1.59 1.86 -3.98
C GLN A 13 -1.28 0.36 -4.00
N LEU A 14 -0.09 -0.03 -4.45
CA LEU A 14 0.36 -1.42 -4.53
C LEU A 14 1.38 -1.78 -3.46
N ASN A 15 1.67 -0.86 -2.53
CA ASN A 15 2.60 -1.08 -1.44
C ASN A 15 1.84 -1.19 -0.12
N GLU A 16 1.97 -2.33 0.54
CA GLU A 16 1.32 -2.66 1.81
C GLU A 16 1.85 -1.78 2.96
N ASN A 17 3.03 -1.16 2.78
CA ASN A 17 3.53 -0.12 3.66
C ASN A 17 2.78 1.22 3.47
N ASN A 18 1.85 1.36 2.53
CA ASN A 18 1.12 2.61 2.37
C ASN A 18 -0.35 2.43 2.74
N ASP A 19 -0.90 3.40 3.45
CA ASP A 19 -2.33 3.42 3.82
C ASP A 19 -3.22 3.33 2.59
N ALA A 20 -2.79 3.88 1.44
CA ALA A 20 -3.53 3.81 0.18
C ALA A 20 -3.81 2.37 -0.30
N TYR A 21 -2.91 1.42 0.00
CA TYR A 21 -3.13 -0.01 -0.28
C TYR A 21 -4.27 -0.57 0.58
N TRP A 22 -4.27 -0.25 1.87
CA TRP A 22 -5.28 -0.72 2.83
C TRP A 22 -6.64 -0.07 2.61
N GLN A 23 -6.68 1.23 2.31
CA GLN A 23 -7.91 1.95 1.95
C GLN A 23 -8.56 1.40 0.68
N SER A 24 -7.75 1.02 -0.32
CA SER A 24 -8.27 0.37 -1.53
C SER A 24 -8.88 -1.01 -1.26
N ARG A 25 -8.52 -1.65 -0.13
CA ARG A 25 -9.06 -2.94 0.32
C ARG A 25 -10.23 -2.80 1.31
N GLY A 26 -10.62 -1.56 1.65
CA GLY A 26 -11.73 -1.28 2.56
C GLY A 26 -11.36 -1.15 4.03
N TYR A 27 -10.08 -0.97 4.33
CA TYR A 27 -9.60 -0.66 5.69
C TYR A 27 -9.49 0.86 5.86
N ASP A 28 -9.80 1.39 7.05
CA ASP A 28 -9.70 2.84 7.31
C ASP A 28 -8.23 3.32 7.29
N GLU A 29 -7.32 2.51 7.82
CA GLU A 29 -5.88 2.76 7.86
C GLU A 29 -5.10 1.43 7.81
N ARG A 30 -3.78 1.54 7.65
CA ARG A 30 -2.88 0.38 7.72
C ARG A 30 -2.88 -0.20 9.15
N PRO A 31 -3.16 -1.50 9.33
CA PRO A 31 -3.05 -2.16 10.64
C PRO A 31 -1.61 -2.12 11.17
N ASP A 32 -1.38 -2.04 12.48
CA ASP A 32 -0.03 -2.12 13.05
C ASP A 32 0.69 -3.44 12.73
N ASP A 33 -0.03 -4.57 12.72
CA ASP A 33 0.50 -5.90 12.38
C ASP A 33 0.58 -6.16 10.85
N TRP A 34 0.65 -5.11 10.03
CA TRP A 34 0.71 -5.28 8.57
C TRP A 34 2.00 -6.01 8.14
N GLU A 35 3.14 -5.73 8.77
CA GLU A 35 4.43 -6.38 8.44
C GLU A 35 4.35 -7.89 8.67
N ASP A 36 3.79 -8.33 9.79
CA ASP A 36 3.62 -9.75 10.09
C ASP A 36 2.70 -10.45 9.07
N ARG A 37 1.68 -9.75 8.56
CA ARG A 37 0.77 -10.29 7.53
C ARG A 37 1.41 -10.36 6.15
N SER A 38 2.28 -9.41 5.82
CA SER A 38 3.02 -9.37 4.56
C SER A 38 4.12 -10.44 4.49
N ASP A 39 4.77 -10.72 5.62
CA ASP A 39 5.85 -11.72 5.71
C ASP A 39 5.31 -13.16 5.65
N GLU A 40 4.05 -13.37 6.06
CA GLU A 40 3.40 -14.69 6.09
C GLU A 40 2.94 -15.19 4.71
N ASP A 41 2.96 -14.35 3.66
CA ASP A 41 2.61 -14.69 2.26
C ASP A 41 3.85 -15.01 1.38
N ASN A 42 5.00 -15.40 1.97
CA ASN A 42 6.21 -15.82 1.22
C ASN A 42 6.25 -17.33 0.91
#